data_AF-A0A161MF11-F1
#
_entry.id   AF-A0A161MF11-F1
#
_cell.length_a   1.000
_cell.length_b   1.000
_cell.length_c   1.000
_cell.angle_alpha   90.00
_cell.angle_beta   90.00
_cell.angle_gamma   90.00
#
_symmetry.space_group_name_H-M   'P 1'
#
loop_
_entity.id
_entity.type
_entity.pdbx_description
1 polymer ?
#
loop_
_entity_poly.entity_id
_entity_poly.type
_entity_poly.pdbx_seq_one_letter_code
_entity_poly.pdbx_strand_id
1 'polypeptide(L)'
;KITRRESQREIIVMSRTVLLLLVISVCSLVGCVAEPDIIQHSRAKRLTAFAKPASPSQPPIVGKGKECKSDRECEVIPYTTCTIDVRDQRRRCICKDGNPPANGQCQNRPRERRSYLPSGYRHPETGLREACRSDAECLEGAECKINPNATTTAAKRQPVCL
;
A
#
# COMPACT_ATOMS: atom_id res chain seq x y z
N LYS A 1 61.13 -32.87 22.61
CA LYS A 1 60.74 -32.22 21.33
C LYS A 1 59.28 -32.48 20.91
N ILE A 2 58.57 -33.45 21.49
CA ILE A 2 57.18 -33.82 21.12
C ILE A 2 56.12 -32.93 21.80
N THR A 3 56.30 -32.62 23.09
CA THR A 3 55.40 -31.75 23.89
C THR A 3 55.25 -30.32 23.37
N ARG A 4 56.30 -29.77 22.74
CA ARG A 4 56.26 -28.42 22.14
C ARG A 4 55.40 -28.36 20.87
N ARG A 5 55.23 -29.49 20.16
CA ARG A 5 54.40 -29.58 18.93
C ARG A 5 52.91 -29.70 19.25
N GLU A 6 52.55 -30.39 20.33
CA GLU A 6 51.15 -30.43 20.80
C GLU A 6 50.70 -29.07 21.34
N SER A 7 51.51 -28.41 22.17
CA SER A 7 51.21 -27.06 22.65
C SER A 7 51.08 -26.05 21.50
N GLN A 8 51.94 -26.13 20.48
CA GLN A 8 51.81 -25.29 19.28
C GLN A 8 50.53 -25.58 18.47
N ARG A 9 50.08 -26.84 18.40
CA ARG A 9 48.82 -27.21 17.73
C ARG A 9 47.60 -26.66 18.46
N GLU A 10 47.55 -26.79 19.77
CA GLU A 10 46.47 -26.22 20.60
C GLU A 10 46.38 -24.69 20.44
N ILE A 11 47.52 -24.00 20.43
CA ILE A 11 47.58 -22.54 20.23
C ILE A 11 47.07 -22.14 18.83
N ILE A 12 47.44 -22.89 17.80
CA ILE A 12 46.99 -22.63 16.41
C ILE A 12 45.48 -22.89 16.27
N VAL A 13 44.96 -23.95 16.91
CA VAL A 13 43.53 -24.28 16.89
C VAL A 13 42.73 -23.22 17.63
N MET A 14 43.15 -22.80 18.83
CA MET A 14 42.53 -21.69 19.57
C MET A 14 42.56 -20.38 18.79
N SER A 15 43.66 -20.06 18.12
CA SER A 15 43.76 -18.84 17.31
C SER A 15 42.79 -18.85 16.13
N ARG A 16 42.63 -20.00 15.47
CA ARG A 16 41.70 -20.16 14.33
C ARG A 16 40.24 -20.12 14.76
N THR A 17 39.89 -20.73 15.89
CA THR A 17 38.52 -20.69 16.41
C THR A 17 38.13 -19.29 16.88
N VAL A 18 39.02 -18.58 17.57
CA VAL A 18 38.79 -17.18 17.96
C VAL A 18 38.62 -16.27 16.74
N LEU A 19 39.46 -16.43 15.71
CA LEU A 19 39.34 -15.66 14.47
C LEU A 19 38.00 -15.91 13.75
N LEU A 20 37.56 -17.18 13.67
CA LEU A 20 36.26 -17.52 13.07
C LEU A 20 35.08 -16.91 13.83
N LEU A 21 35.11 -16.95 15.17
CA LEU A 21 34.05 -16.36 16.00
C LEU A 21 34.00 -14.83 15.86
N LEU A 22 35.16 -14.16 15.75
CA LEU A 22 35.23 -12.73 15.48
C LEU A 22 34.66 -12.38 14.09
N VAL A 23 34.97 -13.16 13.06
CA VAL A 23 34.42 -12.93 11.70
C VAL A 23 32.90 -13.10 11.68
N ILE A 24 32.36 -14.13 12.34
CA ILE A 24 30.90 -14.35 12.43
C ILE A 24 30.23 -13.20 13.18
N SER A 25 30.79 -12.78 14.31
CA SER A 25 30.27 -11.65 15.10
C SER A 25 30.25 -10.34 14.31
N VAL A 26 31.31 -10.06 13.53
CA VAL A 26 31.37 -8.88 12.65
C VAL A 26 30.36 -9.00 11.50
N CYS A 27 30.20 -10.18 10.88
CA CYS A 27 29.18 -10.40 9.85
C CYS A 27 27.74 -10.16 10.35
N SER A 28 27.44 -10.53 11.60
CA SER A 28 26.13 -10.29 12.20
C SER A 28 25.87 -8.81 12.47
N LEU A 29 26.90 -8.02 12.78
CA LEU A 29 26.78 -6.58 13.01
C LEU A 29 26.67 -5.77 11.70
N VAL A 30 27.29 -6.25 10.62
CA VAL A 30 27.29 -5.58 9.30
C VAL A 30 26.09 -5.99 8.44
N GLY A 31 25.25 -6.92 8.91
CA GLY A 31 24.02 -7.29 8.21
C GLY A 31 24.27 -7.93 6.84
N CYS A 32 25.36 -8.68 6.69
CA CYS A 32 25.62 -9.46 5.47
C CYS A 32 24.72 -10.70 5.41
N VAL A 33 23.41 -10.50 5.31
CA VAL A 33 22.52 -11.50 4.75
C VAL A 33 22.66 -11.40 3.24
N ALA A 34 23.27 -12.42 2.64
CA ALA A 34 23.18 -12.63 1.21
C ALA A 34 21.73 -13.02 0.90
N GLU A 35 20.89 -12.01 0.69
CA GLU A 35 19.60 -12.20 0.02
C GLU A 35 19.91 -12.59 -1.44
N PRO A 36 19.29 -13.65 -1.99
CA PRO A 36 19.37 -13.89 -3.42
C PRO A 36 18.58 -12.79 -4.15
N ASP A 37 19.28 -11.73 -4.54
CA ASP A 37 18.81 -10.70 -5.48
C ASP A 37 18.53 -11.31 -6.86
N ILE A 38 17.33 -11.87 -7.06
CA ILE A 38 16.78 -12.08 -8.41
C ILE A 38 15.77 -10.97 -8.69
N ILE A 39 16.23 -9.72 -8.86
CA ILE A 39 15.46 -8.69 -9.57
C ILE A 39 16.42 -7.75 -10.33
N GLN A 40 16.97 -8.19 -11.47
CA GLN A 40 17.27 -7.25 -12.57
C GLN A 40 15.99 -7.04 -13.38
N HIS A 41 15.11 -6.17 -12.88
CA HIS A 41 14.01 -5.62 -13.66
C HIS A 41 14.50 -4.38 -14.41
N SER A 42 15.43 -4.57 -15.33
CA SER A 42 15.70 -3.60 -16.40
C SER A 42 14.61 -3.71 -17.45
N ARG A 43 13.38 -3.26 -17.13
CA ARG A 43 12.36 -3.03 -18.16
C ARG A 43 12.34 -1.56 -18.52
N ALA A 44 13.11 -1.24 -19.57
CA ALA A 44 12.86 -0.07 -20.39
C ALA A 44 11.35 -0.04 -20.71
N LYS A 45 10.68 1.03 -20.28
CA LYS A 45 9.27 1.28 -20.58
C LYS A 45 9.12 1.58 -22.07
N ARG A 46 9.02 0.52 -22.87
CA ARG A 46 8.68 0.64 -24.28
C ARG A 46 7.17 0.50 -24.40
N LEU A 47 6.50 1.62 -24.69
CA LEU A 47 5.10 1.60 -25.13
C LEU A 47 5.05 0.93 -26.50
N THR A 48 4.61 -0.33 -26.55
CA THR A 48 4.22 -0.96 -27.81
C THR A 48 2.86 -1.60 -27.65
N ALA A 49 1.92 -1.03 -28.39
CA ALA A 49 0.55 -1.46 -28.57
C ALA A 49 0.46 -2.86 -29.21
N PHE A 50 -0.65 -3.54 -28.94
CA PHE A 50 -1.17 -4.72 -29.65
C PHE A 50 -0.16 -5.84 -29.99
N ALA A 51 0.17 -6.68 -29.00
CA ALA A 51 0.49 -8.08 -29.26
C ALA A 51 0.12 -8.94 -28.05
N LYS A 52 -0.71 -9.94 -28.29
CA LYS A 52 -1.17 -10.95 -27.32
C LYS A 52 -0.10 -12.06 -27.22
N PRO A 53 0.34 -12.43 -26.01
CA PRO A 53 0.78 -13.80 -25.76
C PRO A 53 -0.03 -14.47 -24.64
N ALA A 54 -0.02 -15.80 -24.69
CA ALA A 54 -0.92 -16.74 -24.02
C ALA A 54 -1.13 -16.55 -22.50
N SER A 55 -2.37 -16.74 -22.09
CA SER A 55 -2.89 -16.98 -20.73
C SER A 55 -2.24 -18.22 -20.06
N PRO A 56 -2.20 -18.34 -18.71
CA PRO A 56 -3.31 -18.01 -17.82
C PRO A 56 -2.91 -17.19 -16.59
N SER A 57 -3.24 -15.92 -16.63
CA SER A 57 -3.79 -15.25 -15.47
C SER A 57 -4.94 -14.42 -16.00
N GLN A 58 -6.14 -14.95 -15.82
CA GLN A 58 -7.39 -14.34 -16.24
C GLN A 58 -7.36 -12.87 -15.81
N PRO A 59 -7.64 -11.89 -16.70
CA PRO A 59 -7.97 -10.56 -16.23
C PRO A 59 -9.11 -10.71 -15.23
N PRO A 60 -9.07 -10.04 -14.07
CA PRO A 60 -10.11 -10.20 -13.07
C PRO A 60 -11.45 -9.95 -13.75
N ILE A 61 -12.29 -10.97 -13.73
CA ILE A 61 -13.65 -10.89 -14.27
C ILE A 61 -14.27 -9.68 -13.58
N VAL A 62 -14.54 -8.65 -14.37
CA VAL A 62 -15.16 -7.42 -13.93
C VAL A 62 -16.39 -7.80 -13.10
N GLY A 63 -16.37 -7.45 -11.81
CA GLY A 63 -17.48 -7.69 -10.89
C GLY A 63 -17.38 -8.93 -9.97
N LYS A 64 -16.34 -9.77 -10.06
CA LYS A 64 -16.20 -10.94 -9.16
C LYS A 64 -15.11 -10.82 -8.10
N GLY A 65 -14.25 -9.81 -8.14
CA GLY A 65 -13.09 -9.72 -7.25
C GLY A 65 -12.00 -10.73 -7.62
N LYS A 66 -10.75 -10.45 -7.24
CA LYS A 66 -9.60 -11.31 -7.53
C LYS A 66 -9.68 -12.57 -6.65
N GLU A 67 -9.50 -13.77 -7.20
CA GLU A 67 -9.36 -14.98 -6.38
C GLU A 67 -8.07 -14.92 -5.55
N CYS A 68 -8.11 -15.47 -4.33
CA CYS A 68 -6.98 -15.41 -3.40
C CYS A 68 -6.87 -16.70 -2.57
N LYS A 69 -5.65 -17.08 -2.20
CA LYS A 69 -5.40 -18.15 -1.22
C LYS A 69 -5.10 -17.60 0.18
N SER A 70 -4.50 -16.40 0.23
CA SER A 70 -4.10 -15.68 1.44
C SER A 70 -4.32 -14.17 1.32
N ASP A 71 -4.34 -13.45 2.45
CA ASP A 71 -4.51 -11.99 2.48
C ASP A 71 -3.42 -11.24 1.72
N ARG A 72 -2.20 -11.79 1.64
CA ARG A 72 -1.07 -11.18 0.90
C ARG A 72 -1.39 -10.98 -0.58
N GLU A 73 -2.18 -11.86 -1.18
CA GLU A 73 -2.57 -11.73 -2.59
C GLU A 73 -3.57 -10.59 -2.84
N CYS A 74 -4.19 -10.09 -1.76
CA CYS A 74 -5.14 -9.00 -1.76
C CYS A 74 -4.50 -7.64 -1.45
N GLU A 75 -3.23 -7.60 -1.03
CA GLU A 75 -2.51 -6.34 -0.75
C GLU A 75 -2.43 -5.39 -1.96
N VAL A 76 -2.47 -5.95 -3.17
CA VAL A 76 -2.51 -5.19 -4.43
C VAL A 76 -3.79 -4.34 -4.55
N ILE A 77 -4.87 -4.76 -3.88
CA ILE A 77 -6.14 -4.03 -3.85
C ILE A 77 -6.36 -3.51 -2.43
N PRO A 78 -6.11 -2.21 -2.18
CA PRO A 78 -6.21 -1.67 -0.83
C PRO A 78 -7.62 -1.84 -0.26
N TYR A 79 -7.71 -2.06 1.05
CA TYR A 79 -8.95 -2.28 1.79
C TYR A 79 -9.72 -3.57 1.44
N THR A 80 -9.03 -4.57 0.89
CA THR A 80 -9.61 -5.91 0.68
C THR A 80 -8.98 -6.96 1.60
N THR A 81 -9.77 -7.99 1.91
CA THR A 81 -9.33 -9.18 2.66
C THR A 81 -9.70 -10.43 1.90
N CYS A 82 -8.94 -11.51 2.11
CA CYS A 82 -9.18 -12.78 1.45
C CYS A 82 -10.25 -13.56 2.22
N THR A 83 -11.49 -13.47 1.75
CA THR A 83 -12.64 -14.10 2.39
C THR A 83 -13.40 -14.98 1.42
N ILE A 84 -14.21 -15.90 1.95
CA ILE A 84 -15.04 -16.77 1.12
C ILE A 84 -16.23 -15.94 0.60
N ASP A 85 -16.34 -15.81 -0.71
CA ASP A 85 -17.50 -15.23 -1.37
C ASP A 85 -18.68 -16.19 -1.24
N VAL A 86 -19.75 -15.73 -0.58
CA VAL A 86 -20.99 -16.49 -0.35
C VAL A 86 -21.70 -16.92 -1.63
N ARG A 87 -21.43 -16.26 -2.77
CA ARG A 87 -22.11 -16.56 -4.04
C ARG A 87 -21.58 -17.84 -4.69
N ASP A 88 -20.27 -18.02 -4.63
CA ASP A 88 -19.56 -19.08 -5.37
C ASP A 88 -18.74 -20.01 -4.46
N GLN A 89 -18.78 -19.81 -3.12
CA GLN A 89 -17.96 -20.51 -2.11
C GLN A 89 -16.44 -20.49 -2.36
N ARG A 90 -15.95 -19.53 -3.17
CA ARG A 90 -14.53 -19.37 -3.48
C ARG A 90 -13.93 -18.24 -2.66
N ARG A 91 -12.65 -18.38 -2.30
CA ARG A 91 -11.90 -17.30 -1.64
C ARG A 91 -11.54 -16.20 -2.64
N ARG A 92 -11.96 -14.97 -2.33
CA ARG A 92 -11.73 -13.78 -3.16
C ARG A 92 -11.34 -12.59 -2.29
N CYS A 93 -10.65 -11.64 -2.89
CA CYS A 93 -10.39 -10.35 -2.30
C CYS A 93 -11.69 -9.55 -2.30
N ILE A 94 -12.28 -9.43 -1.12
CA ILE A 94 -13.53 -8.71 -0.87
C ILE A 94 -13.22 -7.46 -0.07
N CYS A 95 -13.88 -6.36 -0.38
CA CYS A 95 -13.75 -5.13 0.39
C CYS A 95 -14.29 -5.31 1.81
N LYS A 96 -13.84 -4.48 2.75
CA LYS A 96 -14.40 -4.47 4.11
C LYS A 96 -15.93 -4.34 4.15
N ASP A 97 -16.53 -3.75 3.12
CA ASP A 97 -17.98 -3.61 2.95
C ASP A 97 -18.71 -4.89 2.51
N GLY A 98 -18.00 -6.01 2.35
CA GLY A 98 -18.56 -7.28 1.85
C GLY A 98 -18.77 -7.33 0.33
N ASN A 99 -18.50 -6.23 -0.38
CA ASN A 99 -18.64 -6.15 -1.83
C ASN A 99 -17.31 -6.42 -2.56
N PRO A 100 -17.35 -6.99 -3.78
CA PRO A 100 -16.17 -7.13 -4.60
C PRO A 100 -15.65 -5.75 -5.04
N PRO A 101 -14.32 -5.58 -5.20
CA PRO A 101 -13.74 -4.32 -5.64
C PRO A 101 -14.20 -3.99 -7.07
N ALA A 102 -14.72 -2.77 -7.26
CA ALA A 102 -15.11 -2.23 -8.54
C ALA A 102 -13.90 -1.56 -9.20
N ASN A 103 -13.53 -1.98 -10.42
CA ASN A 103 -12.35 -1.47 -11.13
C ASN A 103 -11.04 -1.52 -10.30
N GLY A 104 -10.89 -2.54 -9.47
CA GLY A 104 -9.72 -2.69 -8.60
C GLY A 104 -9.70 -1.74 -7.40
N GLN A 105 -10.84 -1.16 -7.01
CA GLN A 105 -10.96 -0.30 -5.83
C GLN A 105 -12.24 -0.58 -5.03
N CYS A 106 -12.17 -0.40 -3.71
CA CYS A 106 -13.33 -0.45 -2.84
C CYS A 106 -14.08 0.88 -2.84
N GLN A 107 -15.42 0.83 -2.93
CA GLN A 107 -16.26 2.03 -3.01
C GLN A 107 -16.24 2.83 -1.70
N ASN A 108 -16.30 2.16 -0.53
CA ASN A 108 -16.16 2.84 0.77
C ASN A 108 -14.72 2.79 1.27
N ARG A 109 -13.74 3.01 0.37
CA ARG A 109 -12.42 3.39 0.87
C ARG A 109 -12.60 4.70 1.65
N PRO A 110 -11.97 4.86 2.83
CA PRO A 110 -11.84 6.17 3.44
C PRO A 110 -11.33 7.10 2.34
N ARG A 111 -12.06 8.19 2.05
CA ARG A 111 -11.48 9.27 1.26
C ARG A 111 -10.25 9.66 2.05
N GLU A 112 -9.09 9.31 1.52
CA GLU A 112 -7.82 9.78 2.03
C GLU A 112 -7.92 11.30 1.96
N ARG A 113 -8.30 11.93 3.08
CA ARG A 113 -8.22 13.38 3.22
C ARG A 113 -6.76 13.65 2.95
N ARG A 114 -6.47 14.27 1.81
CA ARG A 114 -5.13 14.51 1.29
C ARG A 114 -4.42 15.60 2.10
N SER A 115 -4.57 15.56 3.40
CA SER A 115 -4.25 16.62 4.32
C SER A 115 -3.45 16.00 5.45
N TYR A 116 -2.16 16.29 5.45
CA TYR A 116 -1.29 16.20 6.63
C TYR A 116 -1.83 17.18 7.68
N LEU A 117 -2.97 16.88 8.30
CA LEU A 117 -3.41 17.60 9.49
C LEU A 117 -3.35 16.68 10.70
N PRO A 118 -2.70 17.11 11.79
CA PRO A 118 -2.59 16.33 13.02
C PRO A 118 -3.97 15.93 13.56
N SER A 119 -4.08 14.71 14.11
CA SER A 119 -5.25 14.25 14.86
C SER A 119 -5.63 15.28 15.93
N GLY A 120 -6.80 15.90 15.77
CA GLY A 120 -7.31 16.94 16.68
C GLY A 120 -7.85 18.17 15.95
N TYR A 121 -7.38 18.42 14.72
CA TYR A 121 -8.00 19.44 13.87
C TYR A 121 -9.27 18.87 13.24
N ARG A 122 -10.42 19.29 13.76
CA ARG A 122 -11.71 19.07 13.08
C ARG A 122 -11.63 19.86 11.78
N HIS A 123 -11.39 19.16 10.68
CA HIS A 123 -11.51 19.76 9.36
C HIS A 123 -12.91 20.39 9.25
N PRO A 124 -13.04 21.58 8.65
CA PRO A 124 -14.32 22.02 8.14
C PRO A 124 -14.91 20.88 7.32
N GLU A 125 -16.16 20.53 7.62
CA GLU A 125 -16.81 19.36 7.04
C GLU A 125 -16.99 19.53 5.54
N THR A 126 -16.96 20.77 5.06
CA THR A 126 -17.18 21.14 3.67
C THR A 126 -15.94 21.72 2.99
N GLY A 127 -15.61 21.11 1.85
CA GLY A 127 -14.54 21.56 0.96
C GLY A 127 -14.96 22.73 0.08
N LEU A 128 -13.99 23.28 -0.68
CA LEU A 128 -14.27 24.31 -1.67
C LEU A 128 -15.36 23.84 -2.67
N ARG A 129 -16.32 24.71 -2.98
CA ARG A 129 -17.50 24.45 -3.83
C ARG A 129 -18.54 23.48 -3.24
N GLU A 130 -18.40 23.07 -1.99
CA GLU A 130 -19.46 22.34 -1.29
C GLU A 130 -20.48 23.31 -0.67
N ALA A 131 -21.71 22.84 -0.50
CA ALA A 131 -22.78 23.64 0.08
C ALA A 131 -22.50 23.95 1.55
N CYS A 132 -22.77 25.18 1.98
CA CYS A 132 -22.49 25.64 3.34
C CYS A 132 -23.71 26.37 3.91
N ARG A 133 -23.75 26.55 5.23
CA ARG A 133 -24.71 27.45 5.90
C ARG A 133 -24.04 28.63 6.59
N SER A 134 -22.76 28.48 6.95
CA SER A 134 -21.97 29.50 7.62
C SER A 134 -20.50 29.45 7.19
N ASP A 135 -19.79 30.57 7.32
CA ASP A 135 -18.37 30.66 6.96
C ASP A 135 -17.49 29.71 7.80
N ALA A 136 -17.91 29.40 9.03
CA ALA A 136 -17.21 28.50 9.93
C ALA A 136 -17.21 27.02 9.46
N GLU A 137 -18.10 26.67 8.54
CA GLU A 137 -18.13 25.33 7.93
C GLU A 137 -17.11 25.20 6.80
N CYS A 138 -16.63 26.32 6.27
CA CYS A 138 -15.71 26.38 5.14
C CYS A 138 -14.25 26.30 5.59
N LEU A 139 -13.36 25.93 4.65
CA LEU A 139 -11.91 25.94 4.83
C LEU A 139 -11.42 27.35 5.25
N GLU A 140 -10.33 27.41 6.01
CA GLU A 140 -9.74 28.70 6.41
C GLU A 140 -9.45 29.57 5.17
N GLY A 141 -10.02 30.77 5.15
CA GLY A 141 -9.93 31.72 4.03
C GLY A 141 -11.01 31.57 2.96
N ALA A 142 -11.93 30.61 3.10
CA ALA A 142 -13.11 30.49 2.26
C ALA A 142 -14.34 31.09 2.94
N GLU A 143 -15.24 31.69 2.16
CA GLU A 143 -16.46 32.33 2.64
C GLU A 143 -17.69 31.63 2.05
N CYS A 144 -18.76 31.52 2.85
CA CYS A 144 -20.00 30.90 2.45
C CYS A 144 -20.83 31.86 1.61
N LYS A 145 -20.61 31.84 0.30
CA LYS A 145 -21.21 32.79 -0.65
C LYS A 145 -22.04 32.09 -1.70
N ILE A 146 -23.10 32.76 -2.14
CA ILE A 146 -23.92 32.29 -3.26
C ILE A 146 -23.07 32.38 -4.53
N ASN A 147 -22.79 31.24 -5.16
CA ASN A 147 -22.06 31.22 -6.43
C ASN A 147 -22.88 31.99 -7.49
N PRO A 148 -22.38 33.15 -7.98
CA PRO A 148 -23.12 33.96 -8.95
C PRO A 148 -23.22 33.28 -10.32
N ASN A 149 -22.34 32.32 -10.60
CA ASN A 149 -22.31 31.54 -11.84
C ASN A 149 -23.14 30.23 -11.76
N ALA A 150 -23.92 30.04 -10.69
CA ALA A 150 -24.84 28.91 -10.62
C ALA A 150 -25.96 29.10 -11.66
N THR A 151 -26.06 28.16 -12.61
CA THR A 151 -27.11 28.10 -13.66
C THR A 151 -28.49 27.72 -13.12
N THR A 152 -28.67 27.66 -11.80
CA THR A 152 -29.96 27.35 -11.17
C THR A 152 -30.79 28.61 -10.95
N THR A 153 -32.13 28.46 -10.96
CA THR A 153 -33.09 29.54 -10.69
C THR A 153 -32.78 30.23 -9.36
N ALA A 154 -33.01 31.55 -9.27
CA ALA A 154 -32.64 32.37 -8.10
C ALA A 154 -33.18 31.82 -6.75
N ALA A 155 -34.34 31.16 -6.76
CA ALA A 155 -34.96 30.52 -5.61
C ALA A 155 -34.25 29.23 -5.13
N LYS A 156 -33.29 28.68 -5.90
CA LYS A 156 -32.59 27.42 -5.61
C LYS A 156 -31.07 27.59 -5.57
N ARG A 157 -30.59 28.83 -5.45
CA ARG A 157 -29.16 29.12 -5.30
C ARG A 157 -28.74 28.76 -3.88
N GLN A 158 -28.07 27.62 -3.72
CA GLN A 158 -27.46 27.24 -2.45
C GLN A 158 -26.12 27.97 -2.30
N PRO A 159 -25.82 28.54 -1.12
CA PRO A 159 -24.51 29.09 -0.83
C PRO A 159 -23.49 27.95 -0.75
N VAL A 160 -22.28 28.23 -1.24
CA VAL A 160 -21.17 27.30 -1.30
C VAL A 160 -19.90 27.97 -0.77
N CYS A 161 -18.97 27.17 -0.27
CA CYS A 161 -17.66 27.69 0.14
C CYS A 161 -16.86 28.15 -1.08
N LEU A 162 -16.49 29.43 -1.14
CA LEU A 162 -15.67 30.05 -2.19
C LEU A 162 -14.36 30.60 -1.65
#